data_AF-A0A117SY15-F1
#
_entry.id   AF-A0A117SY15-F1
#
_cell.length_a   1.000
_cell.length_b   1.000
_cell.length_c   1.000
_cell.angle_alpha   90.00
_cell.angle_beta   90.00
_cell.angle_gamma   90.00
#
_symmetry.space_group_name_H-M   'P 1'
#
loop_
_entity.id
_entity.type
_entity.pdbx_description
1 polymer ?
#
loop_
_entity_poly.entity_id
_entity_poly.type
_entity_poly.pdbx_seq_one_letter_code
_entity_poly.pdbx_strand_id
1 'polypeptide(L)'
;MKRPTRLVLSWVLGALGGWGVAIVILLFLLLLMTLGALVSSQDNAVPFTSPATIEPIPPQLLQIYHAASAKYHVPWTILAGINRVETDFGRALSVSSAGAIGWMQFEPATWAAYSVDADGDGNADPYSPIDAIFTAAHYLAATGVTKHPDQAVLAYNHSTDYAREVLQLAVVYQAWNPLSPEWVWPVADRNDPILGVNGSDGQPESVQIRCSAGVSVRAIHTGTVTAATGTGVTLDIGNGLTVIEQGLRPDVSRGQVVDAGETLGTAATGGVSAALEEQGNPLSPTRANLAPTPPLVIAPPPSPAS
;
A
#
# COMPACT_ATOMS: atom_id res chain seq x y z
N MET A 1 60.41 4.04 -70.66
CA MET A 1 60.27 4.37 -69.22
C MET A 1 59.06 5.27 -69.01
N LYS A 2 58.04 4.79 -68.29
CA LYS A 2 57.12 5.56 -67.41
C LYS A 2 56.14 4.55 -66.77
N ARG A 3 56.43 4.17 -65.52
CA ARG A 3 55.53 3.34 -64.69
C ARG A 3 54.39 4.24 -64.15
N PRO A 4 53.12 3.79 -64.14
CA PRO A 4 52.03 4.54 -63.53
C PRO A 4 51.97 4.19 -62.03
N THR A 5 52.65 4.96 -61.17
CA THR A 5 52.76 4.69 -59.72
C THR A 5 51.88 5.57 -58.83
N ARG A 6 50.89 6.31 -59.37
CA ARG A 6 50.11 7.26 -58.54
C ARG A 6 48.64 6.93 -58.31
N LEU A 7 48.08 5.88 -58.92
CA LEU A 7 46.66 5.53 -58.74
C LEU A 7 46.40 4.39 -57.74
N VAL A 8 47.41 3.60 -57.35
CA VAL A 8 47.21 2.45 -56.46
C VAL A 8 47.24 2.84 -54.97
N LEU A 9 47.86 3.96 -54.60
CA LEU A 9 48.02 4.34 -53.19
C LEU A 9 46.77 5.00 -52.57
N SER A 10 45.87 5.57 -53.39
CA SER A 10 44.63 6.18 -52.90
C SER A 10 43.55 5.15 -52.51
N TRP A 11 43.65 3.91 -52.98
CA TRP A 11 42.70 2.84 -52.64
C TRP A 11 43.07 2.11 -51.34
N VAL A 12 44.34 2.15 -50.94
CA VAL A 12 44.83 1.43 -49.74
C VAL A 12 44.54 2.23 -48.45
N LEU A 13 44.53 3.57 -48.49
CA LEU A 13 44.16 4.38 -47.31
C LEU A 13 42.64 4.47 -47.08
N GLY A 14 41.80 4.34 -48.12
CA GLY A 14 40.35 4.28 -47.95
C GLY A 14 39.84 2.95 -47.39
N ALA A 15 40.55 1.85 -47.68
CA ALA A 15 40.19 0.53 -47.17
C ALA A 15 40.53 0.37 -45.68
N LEU A 16 41.63 0.93 -45.18
CA LEU A 16 41.98 0.78 -43.76
C LEU A 16 41.03 1.52 -42.80
N GLY A 17 40.41 2.62 -43.23
CA GLY A 17 39.39 3.33 -42.45
C GLY A 17 38.02 2.63 -42.44
N GLY A 18 37.55 2.17 -43.61
CA GLY A 18 36.25 1.51 -43.74
C GLY A 18 36.19 0.14 -43.07
N TRP A 19 37.25 -0.66 -43.19
CA TRP A 19 37.32 -1.97 -42.55
C TRP A 19 37.52 -1.87 -41.04
N GLY A 20 38.25 -0.86 -40.54
CA GLY A 20 38.36 -0.61 -39.10
C GLY A 20 37.01 -0.27 -38.46
N VAL A 21 36.22 0.60 -39.09
CA VAL A 21 34.87 0.94 -38.62
C VAL A 21 33.92 -0.25 -38.73
N ALA A 22 33.97 -1.02 -39.82
CA ALA A 22 33.14 -2.22 -39.99
C ALA A 22 33.49 -3.31 -38.96
N ILE A 23 34.77 -3.50 -38.63
CA ILE A 23 35.21 -4.44 -37.59
C ILE A 23 34.77 -3.97 -36.19
N VAL A 24 34.86 -2.67 -35.88
CA VAL A 24 34.36 -2.13 -34.61
C VAL A 24 32.84 -2.26 -34.49
N ILE A 25 32.09 -2.03 -35.57
CA ILE A 25 30.64 -2.23 -35.59
C ILE A 25 30.29 -3.72 -35.47
N LEU A 26 31.00 -4.62 -36.15
CA LEU A 26 30.79 -6.07 -36.03
C LEU A 26 31.14 -6.57 -34.62
N LEU A 27 32.22 -6.07 -34.02
CA LEU A 27 32.58 -6.39 -32.64
C LEU A 27 31.59 -5.79 -31.63
N PHE A 28 31.03 -4.61 -31.90
CA PHE A 28 29.99 -3.98 -31.08
C PHE A 28 28.63 -4.70 -31.22
N LEU A 29 28.26 -5.14 -32.43
CA LEU A 29 27.07 -5.95 -32.67
C LEU A 29 27.23 -7.37 -32.11
N LEU A 30 28.43 -7.95 -32.18
CA LEU A 30 28.76 -9.21 -31.53
C LEU A 30 28.75 -9.06 -30.01
N LEU A 31 29.24 -7.93 -29.46
CA LEU A 31 29.13 -7.59 -28.05
C LEU A 31 27.68 -7.37 -27.62
N LEU A 32 26.83 -6.76 -28.45
CA LEU A 32 25.40 -6.61 -28.21
C LEU A 32 24.66 -7.95 -28.33
N MET A 33 25.09 -8.86 -29.22
CA MET A 33 24.54 -10.21 -29.30
C MET A 33 25.01 -11.11 -28.15
N THR A 34 26.24 -10.96 -27.64
CA THR A 34 26.72 -11.70 -26.47
C THR A 34 26.18 -11.13 -25.16
N LEU A 35 26.00 -9.81 -25.04
CA LEU A 35 25.20 -9.20 -23.96
C LEU A 35 23.74 -9.59 -24.07
N GLY A 36 23.17 -9.61 -25.29
CA GLY A 36 21.79 -10.01 -25.54
C GLY A 36 21.52 -11.48 -25.28
N ALA A 37 22.48 -12.37 -25.56
CA ALA A 37 22.41 -13.80 -25.23
C ALA A 37 22.70 -14.08 -23.74
N LEU A 38 23.49 -13.24 -23.06
CA LEU A 38 23.61 -13.27 -21.60
C LEU A 38 22.37 -12.69 -20.90
N VAL A 39 21.60 -11.84 -21.60
CA VAL A 39 20.31 -11.29 -21.15
C VAL A 39 19.09 -12.10 -21.64
N SER A 40 19.26 -13.11 -22.51
CA SER A 40 18.15 -13.90 -23.08
C SER A 40 18.24 -15.42 -22.88
N SER A 41 18.99 -15.91 -21.88
CA SER A 41 18.88 -17.33 -21.46
C SER A 41 18.93 -17.52 -19.95
N GLN A 42 18.20 -16.66 -19.25
CA GLN A 42 17.64 -16.99 -17.95
C GLN A 42 16.13 -16.75 -18.12
N ASP A 43 15.34 -17.72 -18.56
CA ASP A 43 14.79 -18.78 -17.70
C ASP A 43 15.27 -18.75 -16.24
N ASN A 44 15.19 -17.57 -15.63
CA ASN A 44 15.02 -17.46 -14.20
C ASN A 44 13.52 -17.33 -14.00
N ALA A 45 12.87 -18.48 -13.82
CA ALA A 45 12.07 -18.58 -12.62
C ALA A 45 12.91 -17.94 -11.52
N VAL A 46 12.56 -16.71 -11.11
CA VAL A 46 13.18 -16.08 -9.96
C VAL A 46 13.10 -17.15 -8.89
N PRO A 47 14.22 -17.75 -8.44
CA PRO A 47 14.16 -18.58 -7.28
C PRO A 47 13.62 -17.62 -6.22
N PHE A 48 12.46 -17.92 -5.64
CA PHE A 48 12.09 -17.31 -4.38
C PHE A 48 13.23 -17.67 -3.42
N THR A 49 14.24 -16.80 -3.36
CA THR A 49 15.39 -16.89 -2.49
C THR A 49 14.87 -16.59 -1.11
N SER A 50 14.34 -17.62 -0.45
CA SER A 50 13.70 -17.55 0.86
C SER A 50 12.49 -16.59 0.88
N PRO A 51 11.56 -16.73 1.83
CA PRO A 51 10.74 -15.59 2.18
C PRO A 51 11.71 -14.54 2.74
N ALA A 52 12.19 -13.62 1.89
CA ALA A 52 12.51 -12.30 2.36
C ALA A 52 11.29 -11.89 3.19
N THR A 53 11.50 -11.69 4.49
CA THR A 53 10.46 -11.28 5.44
C THR A 53 9.66 -10.19 4.78
N ILE A 54 8.44 -10.53 4.35
CA ILE A 54 7.57 -9.55 3.73
C ILE A 54 7.35 -8.53 4.81
N GLU A 55 7.79 -7.31 4.52
CA GLU A 55 7.69 -6.21 5.45
C GLU A 55 6.21 -6.06 5.84
N PRO A 56 5.87 -6.23 7.13
CA PRO A 56 4.50 -6.11 7.59
C PRO A 56 3.97 -4.72 7.26
N ILE A 57 2.67 -4.62 7.00
CA ILE A 57 2.05 -3.31 6.86
C ILE A 57 2.12 -2.63 8.24
N PRO A 58 2.62 -1.38 8.33
CA PRO A 58 2.55 -0.62 9.57
C PRO A 58 1.10 -0.60 10.07
N PRO A 59 0.79 -1.09 11.28
CA PRO A 59 -0.60 -1.32 11.67
C PRO A 59 -1.47 -0.04 11.66
N GLN A 60 -0.87 1.14 11.82
CA GLN A 60 -1.55 2.44 11.67
C GLN A 60 -2.15 2.68 10.28
N LEU A 61 -1.51 2.19 9.20
CA LEU A 61 -2.03 2.38 7.85
C LEU A 61 -3.22 1.45 7.55
N LEU A 62 -3.37 0.36 8.30
CA LEU A 62 -4.41 -0.63 8.03
C LEU A 62 -5.80 0.00 8.13
N GLN A 63 -6.07 0.75 9.20
CA GLN A 63 -7.36 1.41 9.35
C GLN A 63 -7.63 2.38 8.20
N ILE A 64 -6.62 3.13 7.74
CA ILE A 64 -6.74 4.06 6.61
C ILE A 64 -7.05 3.32 5.31
N TYR A 65 -6.35 2.22 5.00
CA TYR A 65 -6.63 1.41 3.81
C TYR A 65 -8.03 0.82 3.84
N HIS A 66 -8.45 0.28 4.98
CA HIS A 66 -9.79 -0.29 5.15
C HIS A 66 -10.88 0.80 5.03
N ALA A 67 -10.63 2.00 5.57
CA ALA A 67 -11.51 3.16 5.45
C ALA A 67 -11.70 3.57 3.98
N ALA A 68 -10.59 3.74 3.26
CA ALA A 68 -10.58 4.16 1.87
C ALA A 68 -11.21 3.07 0.97
N SER A 69 -10.90 1.80 1.24
CA SER A 69 -11.53 0.63 0.62
C SER A 69 -13.04 0.61 0.83
N ALA A 70 -13.51 0.84 2.05
CA ALA A 70 -14.94 0.85 2.36
C ALA A 70 -15.67 1.99 1.63
N LYS A 71 -15.08 3.19 1.63
CA LYS A 71 -15.66 4.39 0.99
C LYS A 71 -15.73 4.27 -0.54
N TYR A 72 -14.67 3.79 -1.17
CA TYR A 72 -14.55 3.77 -2.63
C TYR A 72 -14.78 2.38 -3.25
N HIS A 73 -15.08 1.38 -2.43
CA HIS A 73 -15.27 -0.01 -2.84
C HIS A 73 -14.08 -0.58 -3.63
N VAL A 74 -12.86 -0.24 -3.22
CA VAL A 74 -11.62 -0.73 -3.85
C VAL A 74 -10.92 -1.75 -2.97
N PRO A 75 -10.11 -2.70 -3.50
CA PRO A 75 -9.37 -3.63 -2.67
C PRO A 75 -8.31 -2.92 -1.81
N TRP A 76 -8.46 -2.94 -0.48
CA TRP A 76 -7.51 -2.31 0.46
C TRP A 76 -6.07 -2.85 0.28
N THR A 77 -5.93 -4.12 -0.10
CA THR A 77 -4.62 -4.76 -0.34
C THR A 77 -3.89 -4.18 -1.55
N ILE A 78 -4.61 -3.69 -2.56
CA ILE A 78 -4.02 -2.96 -3.69
C ILE A 78 -3.51 -1.59 -3.23
N LEU A 79 -4.25 -0.88 -2.38
CA LEU A 79 -3.78 0.38 -1.80
C LEU A 79 -2.48 0.19 -1.00
N ALA A 80 -2.43 -0.86 -0.17
CA ALA A 80 -1.24 -1.23 0.58
C ALA A 80 -0.07 -1.61 -0.35
N GLY A 81 -0.34 -2.37 -1.41
CA GLY A 81 0.65 -2.71 -2.44
C GLY A 81 1.25 -1.48 -3.11
N ILE A 82 0.40 -0.52 -3.53
CA ILE A 82 0.85 0.75 -4.13
C ILE A 82 1.71 1.52 -3.13
N ASN A 83 1.23 1.77 -1.91
CA ASN A 83 2.00 2.55 -0.92
C ASN A 83 3.36 1.89 -0.59
N ARG A 84 3.42 0.54 -0.55
CA ARG A 84 4.68 -0.19 -0.36
C ARG A 84 5.67 0.07 -1.49
N VAL A 85 5.22 0.04 -2.74
CA VAL A 85 6.07 0.22 -3.92
C VAL A 85 6.47 1.68 -4.09
N GLU A 86 5.55 2.61 -3.85
CA GLU A 86 5.79 4.03 -4.08
C GLU A 86 6.74 4.65 -3.07
N THR A 87 6.53 4.40 -1.77
CA THR A 87 7.26 5.12 -0.71
C THR A 87 7.72 4.24 0.42
N ASP A 88 7.60 2.92 0.28
CA ASP A 88 7.87 1.98 1.37
C ASP A 88 7.09 2.36 2.64
N PHE A 89 5.78 2.59 2.49
CA PHE A 89 4.88 3.05 3.55
C PHE A 89 5.29 4.38 4.18
N GLY A 90 5.69 5.35 3.35
CA GLY A 90 6.11 6.68 3.79
C GLY A 90 7.54 6.78 4.33
N ARG A 91 8.35 5.72 4.24
CA ARG A 91 9.79 5.79 4.60
C ARG A 91 10.62 6.55 3.57
N ALA A 92 10.15 6.66 2.33
CA ALA A 92 10.80 7.35 1.23
C ALA A 92 9.84 8.35 0.56
N LEU A 93 9.67 9.54 1.15
CA LEU A 93 8.76 10.60 0.67
C LEU A 93 9.43 11.65 -0.22
N SER A 94 10.63 11.38 -0.73
CA SER A 94 11.32 12.33 -1.60
C SER A 94 10.59 12.43 -2.94
N VAL A 95 10.40 13.66 -3.43
CA VAL A 95 9.87 13.89 -4.79
C VAL A 95 10.72 13.10 -5.79
N SER A 96 10.06 12.33 -6.65
CA SER A 96 10.77 11.50 -7.62
C SER A 96 11.46 12.37 -8.67
N SER A 97 12.39 11.78 -9.44
CA SER A 97 13.00 12.44 -10.59
C SER A 97 11.98 12.83 -11.68
N ALA A 98 10.81 12.20 -11.69
CA ALA A 98 9.69 12.51 -12.59
C ALA A 98 8.76 13.60 -12.04
N GLY A 99 8.89 13.98 -10.77
CA GLY A 99 8.08 15.02 -10.13
C GLY A 99 6.90 14.49 -9.31
N ALA A 100 6.73 13.17 -9.20
CA ALA A 100 5.71 12.55 -8.36
C ALA A 100 5.91 12.86 -6.86
N ILE A 101 4.81 13.11 -6.14
CA ILE A 101 4.78 13.68 -4.78
C ILE A 101 4.03 12.80 -3.78
N GLY A 102 4.44 12.88 -2.51
CA GLY A 102 3.67 12.39 -1.38
C GLY A 102 3.69 10.88 -1.16
N TRP A 103 2.86 10.42 -0.21
CA TRP A 103 2.84 9.02 0.24
C TRP A 103 2.52 8.00 -0.85
N MET A 104 1.73 8.42 -1.84
CA MET A 104 1.29 7.57 -2.94
C MET A 104 1.92 7.99 -4.27
N GLN A 105 2.97 8.82 -4.24
CA GLN A 105 3.76 9.28 -5.39
C GLN A 105 2.88 9.68 -6.58
N PHE A 106 1.94 10.60 -6.35
CA PHE A 106 1.10 11.09 -7.42
C PHE A 106 1.85 12.03 -8.36
N GLU A 107 1.64 11.88 -9.65
CA GLU A 107 1.95 12.95 -10.60
C GLU A 107 1.12 14.21 -10.27
N PRO A 108 1.69 15.43 -10.30
CA PRO A 108 0.97 16.64 -9.89
C PRO A 108 -0.36 16.89 -10.62
N ALA A 109 -0.44 16.53 -11.90
CA ALA A 109 -1.67 16.64 -12.68
C ALA A 109 -2.74 15.63 -12.23
N THR A 110 -2.34 14.42 -11.87
CA THR A 110 -3.24 13.40 -11.32
C THR A 110 -3.74 13.84 -9.93
N TRP A 111 -2.85 14.35 -9.07
CA TRP A 111 -3.24 14.91 -7.79
C TRP A 111 -4.30 16.00 -7.96
N ALA A 112 -4.05 16.99 -8.83
CA ALA A 112 -4.98 18.08 -9.07
C ALA A 112 -6.36 17.63 -9.59
N ALA A 113 -6.46 16.49 -10.26
CA ALA A 113 -7.70 15.97 -10.81
C ALA A 113 -8.49 15.08 -9.85
N TYR A 114 -7.82 14.41 -8.91
CA TYR A 114 -8.42 13.37 -8.08
C TYR A 114 -8.31 13.62 -6.57
N SER A 115 -7.56 14.62 -6.13
CA SER A 115 -7.29 14.83 -4.70
C SER A 115 -8.57 14.98 -3.89
N VAL A 116 -8.53 14.41 -2.70
CA VAL A 116 -9.61 14.46 -1.71
C VAL A 116 -8.99 14.92 -0.40
N ASP A 117 -9.54 16.01 0.14
CA ASP A 117 -9.36 16.40 1.54
C ASP A 117 -10.18 15.40 2.38
N ALA A 118 -9.50 14.33 2.79
CA ALA A 118 -10.10 13.19 3.46
C ALA A 118 -10.06 13.36 4.97
N ASP A 119 -9.12 14.14 5.49
CA ASP A 119 -9.05 14.50 6.91
C ASP A 119 -9.85 15.74 7.33
N GLY A 120 -10.44 16.45 6.37
CA GLY A 120 -11.41 17.51 6.59
C GLY A 120 -10.81 18.81 7.14
N ASP A 121 -9.49 18.98 7.03
CA ASP A 121 -8.77 20.14 7.54
C ASP A 121 -8.87 21.38 6.61
N GLY A 122 -9.45 21.19 5.41
CA GLY A 122 -9.63 22.22 4.39
C GLY A 122 -8.55 22.21 3.30
N ASN A 123 -7.60 21.28 3.34
CA ASN A 123 -6.48 21.20 2.41
C ASN A 123 -6.11 19.75 2.06
N ALA A 124 -6.34 19.33 0.81
CA ALA A 124 -5.85 18.04 0.33
C ALA A 124 -4.31 18.04 0.21
N ASP A 125 -3.61 17.44 1.17
CA ASP A 125 -2.15 17.35 1.25
C ASP A 125 -1.62 15.97 0.78
N PRO A 126 -0.82 15.88 -0.31
CA PRO A 126 -0.22 14.61 -0.73
C PRO A 126 0.76 14.03 0.30
N TYR A 127 1.22 14.83 1.26
CA TYR A 127 2.08 14.39 2.37
C TYR A 127 1.30 14.00 3.63
N SER A 128 -0.03 14.13 3.63
CA SER A 128 -0.92 13.43 4.57
C SER A 128 -1.15 12.00 4.07
N PRO A 129 -0.83 10.94 4.85
CA PRO A 129 -1.10 9.56 4.45
C PRO A 129 -2.59 9.33 4.19
N ILE A 130 -3.45 10.04 4.91
CA ILE A 130 -4.90 9.92 4.84
C ILE A 130 -5.40 10.42 3.49
N ASP A 131 -5.09 11.67 3.16
CA ASP A 131 -5.47 12.28 1.89
C ASP A 131 -4.88 11.53 0.71
N ALA A 132 -3.61 11.12 0.80
CA ALA A 132 -2.94 10.39 -0.25
C ALA A 132 -3.59 9.03 -0.51
N ILE A 133 -3.85 8.23 0.53
CA ILE A 133 -4.46 6.90 0.40
C ILE A 133 -5.92 7.02 -0.07
N PHE A 134 -6.68 7.99 0.43
CA PHE A 134 -8.06 8.23 -0.02
C PHE A 134 -8.11 8.73 -1.46
N THR A 135 -7.16 9.55 -1.88
CA THR A 135 -7.00 9.99 -3.27
C THR A 135 -6.66 8.81 -4.18
N ALA A 136 -5.79 7.89 -3.74
CA ALA A 136 -5.50 6.65 -4.48
C ALA A 136 -6.72 5.75 -4.60
N ALA A 137 -7.49 5.60 -3.55
CA ALA A 137 -8.74 4.85 -3.59
C ALA A 137 -9.77 5.49 -4.54
N HIS A 138 -9.92 6.81 -4.51
CA HIS A 138 -10.76 7.57 -5.43
C HIS A 138 -10.34 7.35 -6.89
N TYR A 139 -9.04 7.47 -7.18
CA TYR A 139 -8.47 7.25 -8.51
C TYR A 139 -8.70 5.81 -9.00
N LEU A 140 -8.44 4.80 -8.16
CA LEU A 140 -8.62 3.39 -8.51
C LEU A 140 -10.09 3.03 -8.74
N ALA A 141 -11.01 3.63 -7.98
CA ALA A 141 -12.44 3.47 -8.23
C ALA A 141 -12.85 4.08 -9.58
N ALA A 142 -12.38 5.29 -9.89
CA ALA A 142 -12.64 5.96 -11.16
C ALA A 142 -12.08 5.19 -12.37
N THR A 143 -10.98 4.48 -12.19
CA THR A 143 -10.34 3.65 -13.23
C THR A 143 -10.86 2.21 -13.30
N GLY A 144 -11.82 1.84 -12.45
CA GLY A 144 -12.53 0.55 -12.55
C GLY A 144 -11.78 -0.65 -11.95
N VAL A 145 -10.97 -0.44 -10.91
CA VAL A 145 -10.15 -1.48 -10.25
C VAL A 145 -10.94 -2.73 -9.84
N THR A 146 -12.24 -2.60 -9.52
CA THR A 146 -13.08 -3.73 -9.12
C THR A 146 -13.38 -4.71 -10.25
N LYS A 147 -13.37 -4.23 -11.50
CA LYS A 147 -13.61 -5.04 -12.70
C LYS A 147 -12.30 -5.43 -13.38
N HIS A 148 -11.34 -4.50 -13.39
CA HIS A 148 -10.08 -4.63 -14.12
C HIS A 148 -8.92 -4.14 -13.24
N PRO A 149 -8.54 -4.89 -12.18
CA PRO A 149 -7.53 -4.45 -11.22
C PRO A 149 -6.16 -4.28 -11.87
N ASP A 150 -5.80 -5.14 -12.81
CA ASP A 150 -4.59 -5.06 -13.63
C ASP A 150 -4.53 -3.78 -14.46
N GLN A 151 -5.62 -3.41 -15.12
CA GLN A 151 -5.69 -2.21 -15.94
C GLN A 151 -5.71 -0.94 -15.10
N ALA A 152 -6.40 -0.94 -13.95
CA ALA A 152 -6.43 0.20 -13.05
C ALA A 152 -5.06 0.48 -12.41
N VAL A 153 -4.33 -0.56 -11.99
CA VAL A 153 -2.97 -0.41 -11.46
C VAL A 153 -1.99 0.00 -12.57
N LEU A 154 -2.17 -0.51 -13.79
CA LEU A 154 -1.38 -0.05 -14.94
C LEU A 154 -1.70 1.40 -15.35
N ALA A 155 -2.93 1.86 -15.17
CA ALA A 155 -3.30 3.25 -15.38
C ALA A 155 -2.65 4.17 -14.33
N TYR A 156 -2.53 3.68 -13.09
CA TYR A 156 -1.81 4.35 -12.01
C TYR A 156 -0.34 4.56 -12.37
N ASN A 157 0.33 3.51 -12.83
CA ASN A 157 1.70 3.55 -13.35
C ASN A 157 1.82 2.62 -14.56
N HIS A 158 2.21 3.19 -15.71
CA HIS A 158 2.24 2.52 -17.02
C HIS A 158 3.35 1.45 -17.18
N SER A 159 3.77 0.82 -16.09
CA SER A 159 4.74 -0.28 -16.04
C SER A 159 4.04 -1.60 -15.72
N THR A 160 4.22 -2.60 -16.59
CA THR A 160 3.73 -3.96 -16.35
C THR A 160 4.42 -4.64 -15.17
N ASP A 161 5.68 -4.28 -14.90
CA ASP A 161 6.44 -4.83 -13.78
C ASP A 161 5.92 -4.27 -12.45
N TYR A 162 5.63 -2.96 -12.41
CA TYR A 162 4.96 -2.32 -11.29
C TYR A 162 3.60 -2.98 -11.01
N ALA A 163 2.76 -3.14 -12.04
CA ALA A 163 1.44 -3.74 -11.86
C ALA A 163 1.53 -5.18 -11.35
N ARG A 164 2.50 -5.96 -11.83
CA ARG A 164 2.75 -7.31 -11.33
C ARG A 164 3.16 -7.30 -9.85
N GLU A 165 4.09 -6.43 -9.47
CA GLU A 165 4.59 -6.32 -8.10
C GLU A 165 3.48 -5.92 -7.12
N VAL A 166 2.72 -4.86 -7.44
CA VAL A 166 1.59 -4.41 -6.62
C VAL A 166 0.55 -5.51 -6.43
N LEU A 167 0.17 -6.22 -7.50
CA LEU A 167 -0.82 -7.30 -7.40
C LEU A 167 -0.30 -8.51 -6.63
N GLN A 168 1.00 -8.82 -6.72
CA GLN A 168 1.62 -9.87 -5.90
C GLN A 168 1.65 -9.49 -4.41
N LEU A 169 2.04 -8.24 -4.11
CA LEU A 169 1.96 -7.70 -2.76
C LEU A 169 0.53 -7.72 -2.22
N ALA A 170 -0.48 -7.43 -3.06
CA ALA A 170 -1.88 -7.49 -2.65
C ALA A 170 -2.31 -8.91 -2.22
N VAL A 171 -1.88 -9.96 -2.94
CA VAL A 171 -2.15 -11.36 -2.55
C VAL A 171 -1.47 -11.70 -1.23
N VAL A 172 -0.23 -11.26 -1.06
CA VAL A 172 0.53 -11.45 0.17
C VAL A 172 -0.14 -10.76 1.35
N TYR A 173 -0.51 -9.49 1.20
CA TYR A 173 -1.13 -8.70 2.26
C TYR A 173 -2.51 -9.23 2.62
N GLN A 174 -3.23 -9.81 1.68
CA GLN A 174 -4.47 -10.53 1.97
C GLN A 174 -4.25 -11.71 2.91
N ALA A 175 -3.13 -12.43 2.77
CA ALA A 175 -2.77 -13.57 3.62
C ALA A 175 -2.13 -13.15 4.95
N TRP A 176 -1.38 -12.04 4.97
CA TRP A 176 -0.79 -11.47 6.18
C TRP A 176 -1.84 -10.83 7.09
N ASN A 177 -2.91 -10.30 6.51
CA ASN A 177 -3.93 -9.48 7.15
C ASN A 177 -4.21 -9.85 8.61
N PRO A 178 -3.63 -9.13 9.60
CA PRO A 178 -3.85 -9.39 11.02
C PRO A 178 -5.28 -9.01 11.42
N LEU A 179 -5.96 -8.26 10.56
CA LEU A 179 -7.32 -7.77 10.68
C LEU A 179 -8.19 -8.59 9.74
N SER A 180 -8.55 -9.82 10.11
CA SER A 180 -9.23 -10.83 9.27
C SER A 180 -10.28 -10.27 8.27
N PRO A 181 -10.64 -10.98 7.18
CA PRO A 181 -11.68 -10.53 6.23
C PRO A 181 -13.06 -10.24 6.87
N GLU A 182 -13.23 -10.51 8.15
CA GLU A 182 -14.39 -10.15 8.97
C GLU A 182 -14.35 -8.69 9.44
N TRP A 183 -13.32 -7.89 9.13
CA TRP A 183 -13.28 -6.46 9.50
C TRP A 183 -14.48 -5.69 8.94
N VAL A 184 -15.35 -5.19 9.82
CA VAL A 184 -16.55 -4.40 9.48
C VAL A 184 -16.31 -2.94 9.83
N TRP A 185 -16.44 -2.01 8.89
CA TRP A 185 -16.25 -0.58 9.20
C TRP A 185 -17.14 -0.13 10.38
N PRO A 186 -16.59 0.59 11.40
CA PRO A 186 -17.34 0.98 12.60
C PRO A 186 -18.21 2.20 12.34
N VAL A 187 -19.09 2.21 11.33
CA VAL A 187 -20.14 3.23 11.29
C VAL A 187 -21.44 2.74 10.66
N ALA A 188 -22.50 2.79 11.48
CA ALA A 188 -23.62 3.70 11.29
C ALA A 188 -23.93 4.19 9.85
N ASP A 189 -24.25 3.30 8.91
CA ASP A 189 -24.51 3.61 7.49
C ASP A 189 -23.25 3.85 6.63
N ARG A 190 -23.15 3.05 5.56
CA ARG A 190 -22.20 3.11 4.44
C ARG A 190 -22.10 4.47 3.71
N ASN A 191 -23.01 5.42 3.96
CA ASN A 191 -23.02 6.75 3.35
C ASN A 191 -22.45 7.86 4.25
N ASP A 192 -22.10 7.57 5.50
CA ASP A 192 -21.68 8.58 6.45
C ASP A 192 -20.29 9.17 6.11
N PRO A 193 -20.13 10.51 6.19
CA PRO A 193 -18.88 11.15 5.83
C PRO A 193 -17.80 10.87 6.88
N ILE A 194 -16.66 10.36 6.40
CA ILE A 194 -15.40 10.34 7.15
C ILE A 194 -14.98 11.80 7.36
N LEU A 195 -14.86 12.20 8.63
CA LEU A 195 -14.45 13.55 9.03
C LEU A 195 -12.94 13.68 9.14
N GLY A 196 -12.23 12.56 9.18
CA GLY A 196 -10.78 12.50 9.04
C GLY A 196 -10.11 11.46 9.88
N VAL A 197 -8.79 11.55 10.03
CA VAL A 197 -8.06 10.77 11.03
C VAL A 197 -7.35 11.75 11.96
N ASN A 198 -7.69 11.73 13.24
CA ASN A 198 -7.11 12.62 14.23
C ASN A 198 -6.08 11.86 15.07
N GLY A 199 -4.87 12.40 15.13
CA GLY A 199 -3.83 12.04 16.09
C GLY A 199 -3.19 13.31 16.64
N SER A 200 -3.06 13.41 17.96
CA SER A 200 -2.19 14.42 18.60
C SER A 200 -0.92 13.73 19.10
N ASP A 201 0.15 14.48 19.36
CA ASP A 201 1.40 13.93 19.87
C ASP A 201 1.16 13.02 21.10
N GLY A 202 1.33 11.71 20.92
CA GLY A 202 1.11 10.70 21.96
C GLY A 202 -0.32 10.16 22.08
N GLN A 203 -1.21 10.42 21.12
CA GLN A 203 -2.50 9.74 20.94
C GLN A 203 -2.48 8.89 19.67
N PRO A 204 -3.17 7.72 19.65
CA PRO A 204 -3.23 6.91 18.45
C PRO A 204 -4.00 7.65 17.37
N GLU A 205 -3.56 7.52 16.13
CA GLU A 205 -4.37 7.98 15.01
C GLU A 205 -5.72 7.27 15.01
N SER A 206 -6.78 8.07 14.89
CA SER A 206 -8.16 7.60 15.00
C SER A 206 -8.98 8.05 13.81
N VAL A 207 -9.59 7.13 13.07
CA VAL A 207 -10.50 7.47 11.98
C VAL A 207 -11.81 7.98 12.56
N GLN A 208 -12.09 9.25 12.35
CA GLN A 208 -13.32 9.92 12.72
C GLN A 208 -14.36 9.82 11.62
N ILE A 209 -15.56 9.39 12.00
CA ILE A 209 -16.67 9.24 11.10
C ILE A 209 -17.88 9.98 11.70
N ARG A 210 -18.45 10.92 10.94
CA ARG A 210 -19.66 11.61 11.38
C ARG A 210 -20.82 10.68 11.20
N CYS A 211 -21.54 10.45 12.30
CA CYS A 211 -22.82 9.77 12.27
C CYS A 211 -23.84 10.54 13.10
N SER A 212 -25.12 10.32 12.81
CA SER A 212 -26.20 10.86 13.62
C SER A 212 -26.20 10.22 15.00
N ALA A 213 -26.58 10.98 16.04
CA ALA A 213 -26.73 10.41 17.38
C ALA A 213 -27.78 9.28 17.37
N GLY A 214 -27.49 8.19 18.06
CA GLY A 214 -28.35 7.01 18.17
C GLY A 214 -28.13 5.93 17.11
N VAL A 215 -27.27 6.15 16.11
CA VAL A 215 -26.97 5.10 15.12
C VAL A 215 -26.07 4.03 15.76
N SER A 216 -26.31 2.76 15.43
CA SER A 216 -25.53 1.64 15.96
C SER A 216 -24.08 1.69 15.48
N VAL A 217 -23.17 1.57 16.45
CA VAL A 217 -21.73 1.42 16.24
C VAL A 217 -21.43 -0.07 16.35
N ARG A 218 -20.80 -0.63 15.31
CA ARG A 218 -20.55 -2.07 15.22
C ARG A 218 -19.08 -2.37 15.49
N ALA A 219 -18.84 -3.53 16.09
CA ALA A 219 -17.52 -4.03 16.38
C ALA A 219 -16.79 -4.20 15.07
N ILE A 220 -15.63 -3.55 14.96
CA ILE A 220 -14.86 -3.68 13.73
C ILE A 220 -14.36 -5.10 13.54
N HIS A 221 -14.06 -5.77 14.63
CA HIS A 221 -13.48 -7.09 14.62
C HIS A 221 -13.98 -7.90 15.80
N THR A 222 -13.94 -9.21 15.62
CA THR A 222 -14.14 -10.15 16.70
C THR A 222 -13.05 -9.93 17.76
N GLY A 223 -13.44 -9.76 19.01
CA GLY A 223 -12.50 -9.39 20.06
C GLY A 223 -13.11 -9.44 21.45
N THR A 224 -12.25 -9.25 22.45
CA THR A 224 -12.67 -9.16 23.84
C THR A 224 -12.70 -7.71 24.28
N VAL A 225 -13.82 -7.25 24.84
CA VAL A 225 -13.94 -5.91 25.42
C VAL A 225 -13.05 -5.82 26.66
N THR A 226 -11.96 -5.07 26.57
CA THR A 226 -11.03 -4.86 27.70
C THR A 226 -11.40 -3.62 28.52
N ALA A 227 -12.12 -2.67 27.93
CA ALA A 227 -12.71 -1.52 28.61
C ALA A 227 -14.02 -1.09 27.94
N ALA A 228 -15.00 -0.67 28.75
CA ALA A 228 -16.21 0.02 28.31
C ALA A 228 -16.44 1.21 29.26
N THR A 229 -16.38 2.42 28.73
CA THR A 229 -16.48 3.68 29.49
C THR A 229 -17.78 4.40 29.17
N GLY A 230 -18.02 5.60 29.72
CA GLY A 230 -19.21 6.38 29.38
C GLY A 230 -19.27 6.83 27.90
N THR A 231 -18.13 6.80 27.19
CA THR A 231 -18.00 7.37 25.84
C THR A 231 -17.24 6.48 24.86
N GLY A 232 -16.81 5.27 25.25
CA GLY A 232 -15.92 4.47 24.42
C GLY A 232 -15.81 3.00 24.81
N VAL A 233 -15.31 2.20 23.88
CA VAL A 233 -15.07 0.76 24.01
C VAL A 233 -13.65 0.45 23.54
N THR A 234 -12.93 -0.37 24.29
CA THR A 234 -11.63 -0.93 23.87
C THR A 234 -11.79 -2.43 23.65
N LEU A 235 -11.36 -2.90 22.48
CA LEU A 235 -11.36 -4.30 22.07
C LEU A 235 -9.92 -4.79 21.95
N ASP A 236 -9.59 -5.89 22.63
CA ASP A 236 -8.42 -6.71 22.28
C ASP A 236 -8.81 -7.64 21.15
N ILE A 237 -8.10 -7.50 20.03
CA ILE A 237 -8.35 -8.25 18.80
C ILE A 237 -7.27 -9.32 18.53
N GLY A 238 -6.38 -9.55 19.51
CA GLY A 238 -5.29 -10.51 19.43
C GLY A 238 -4.02 -9.94 18.79
N ASN A 239 -2.96 -10.74 18.79
CA ASN A 239 -1.63 -10.38 18.25
C ASN A 239 -1.03 -9.09 18.84
N GLY A 240 -1.44 -8.73 20.06
CA GLY A 240 -1.01 -7.49 20.70
C GLY A 240 -1.69 -6.23 20.16
N LEU A 241 -2.72 -6.37 19.32
CA LEU A 241 -3.47 -5.25 18.76
C LEU A 241 -4.74 -4.97 19.57
N THR A 242 -5.02 -3.69 19.79
CA THR A 242 -6.25 -3.22 20.45
C THR A 242 -6.91 -2.13 19.62
N VAL A 243 -8.23 -2.21 19.45
CA VAL A 243 -9.07 -1.17 18.83
C VAL A 243 -9.69 -0.32 19.93
N ILE A 244 -9.67 1.00 19.78
CA ILE A 244 -10.32 1.95 20.68
C ILE A 244 -11.39 2.71 19.90
N GLU A 245 -12.64 2.49 20.27
CA GLU A 245 -13.80 3.23 19.78
C GLU A 245 -14.17 4.33 20.78
N GLN A 246 -14.34 5.55 20.31
CA GLN A 246 -14.79 6.70 21.10
C GLN A 246 -15.99 7.37 20.44
N GLY A 247 -16.73 8.18 21.20
CA GLY A 247 -17.90 8.89 20.71
C GLY A 247 -19.18 8.04 20.69
N LEU A 248 -19.21 6.91 21.42
CA LEU A 248 -20.38 6.05 21.55
C LEU A 248 -20.82 5.89 23.00
N ARG A 249 -22.11 5.59 23.19
CA ARG A 249 -22.66 5.06 24.44
C ARG A 249 -22.60 3.53 24.37
N PRO A 250 -21.75 2.85 25.14
CA PRO A 250 -21.59 1.41 25.03
C PRO A 250 -22.81 0.64 25.52
N ASP A 251 -23.16 -0.42 24.79
CA ASP A 251 -24.14 -1.44 25.18
C ASP A 251 -23.46 -2.75 25.61
N VAL A 252 -22.12 -2.78 25.58
CA VAL A 252 -21.27 -3.93 25.93
C VAL A 252 -20.55 -3.72 27.27
N SER A 253 -20.09 -4.82 27.88
CA SER A 253 -19.39 -4.81 29.17
C SER A 253 -17.97 -5.36 29.08
N ARG A 254 -17.08 -4.91 29.98
CA ARG A 254 -15.72 -5.47 30.11
C ARG A 254 -15.76 -6.98 30.31
N GLY A 255 -14.98 -7.70 29.52
CA GLY A 255 -14.90 -9.16 29.49
C GLY A 255 -15.86 -9.83 28.50
N GLN A 256 -16.76 -9.07 27.87
CA GLN A 256 -17.62 -9.58 26.80
C GLN A 256 -16.78 -9.85 25.55
N VAL A 257 -16.98 -11.02 24.94
CA VAL A 257 -16.52 -11.29 23.58
C VAL A 257 -17.61 -10.80 22.63
N VAL A 258 -17.21 -10.03 21.62
CA VAL A 258 -18.09 -9.55 20.55
C VAL A 258 -17.59 -10.10 19.24
N ASP A 259 -18.52 -10.45 18.35
CA ASP A 259 -18.20 -10.83 16.98
C ASP A 259 -18.11 -9.58 16.10
N ALA A 260 -17.34 -9.66 15.01
CA ALA A 260 -17.28 -8.58 14.04
C ALA A 260 -18.68 -8.25 13.49
N GLY A 261 -19.02 -6.96 13.41
CA GLY A 261 -20.34 -6.48 13.00
C GLY A 261 -21.39 -6.47 14.11
N GLU A 262 -21.13 -7.05 15.29
CA GLU A 262 -22.02 -6.96 16.45
C GLU A 262 -22.08 -5.53 17.00
N THR A 263 -23.22 -5.11 17.55
CA THR A 263 -23.37 -3.74 18.06
C THR A 263 -22.57 -3.55 19.36
N LEU A 264 -21.64 -2.59 19.36
CA LEU A 264 -20.91 -2.15 20.55
C LEU A 264 -21.70 -1.13 21.38
N GLY A 265 -22.55 -0.36 20.72
CA GLY A 265 -23.31 0.72 21.34
C GLY A 265 -23.96 1.63 20.31
N THR A 266 -24.34 2.83 20.74
CA THR A 266 -24.96 3.85 19.90
C THR A 266 -24.12 5.13 19.87
N ALA A 267 -23.98 5.72 18.68
CA ALA A 267 -23.23 6.97 18.50
C ALA A 267 -23.79 8.08 19.39
N ALA A 268 -22.91 8.79 20.08
CA ALA A 268 -23.25 10.01 20.81
C ALA A 268 -23.41 11.19 19.83
N THR A 269 -23.64 12.40 20.37
CA THR A 269 -23.67 13.61 19.55
C THR A 269 -22.28 13.96 19.06
N GLY A 270 -22.03 13.88 17.74
CA GLY A 270 -20.81 14.42 17.12
C GLY A 270 -20.02 13.47 16.22
N GLY A 271 -20.37 12.18 16.18
CA GLY A 271 -19.63 11.16 15.42
C GLY A 271 -18.91 10.15 16.32
N VAL A 272 -18.29 9.15 15.71
CA VAL A 272 -17.47 8.13 16.38
C VAL A 272 -16.05 8.14 15.82
N SER A 273 -15.08 7.72 16.63
CA SER A 273 -13.70 7.59 16.18
C SER A 273 -13.11 6.25 16.58
N ALA A 274 -12.46 5.58 15.65
CA ALA A 274 -11.81 4.29 15.85
C ALA A 274 -10.30 4.43 15.72
N ALA A 275 -9.54 3.98 16.72
CA ALA A 275 -8.08 3.97 16.71
C ALA A 275 -7.52 2.55 16.85
N LEU A 276 -6.32 2.29 16.33
CA LEU A 276 -5.59 1.03 16.55
C LEU A 276 -4.35 1.30 17.39
N GLU A 277 -4.09 0.44 18.36
CA GLU A 277 -2.89 0.45 19.18
C GLU A 277 -2.19 -0.91 19.11
N GLU A 278 -0.88 -0.90 19.30
CA GLU A 278 -0.07 -2.11 19.46
C GLU A 278 0.57 -2.10 20.86
N GLN A 279 0.28 -3.13 21.65
CA GLN A 279 0.79 -3.32 23.02
C GLN A 279 0.54 -2.12 23.94
N GLY A 280 -0.58 -1.40 23.73
CA GLY A 280 -0.94 -0.22 24.52
C GLY A 280 -0.09 1.02 24.22
N ASN A 281 0.69 1.01 23.13
CA ASN A 281 1.36 2.20 22.62
C ASN A 281 0.55 2.79 21.44
N PRO A 282 0.33 4.12 21.44
CA PRO A 282 -0.25 4.85 20.32
C PRO A 282 0.50 4.58 19.02
N LEU A 283 -0.21 4.11 17.98
CA LEU A 283 0.36 4.04 16.64
C LEU A 283 0.28 5.42 15.98
N SER A 284 1.41 5.90 15.46
CA SER A 284 1.53 7.18 14.76
C SER A 284 2.29 6.98 13.43
N PRO A 285 1.84 7.56 12.31
CA PRO A 285 2.55 7.47 11.02
C PRO A 285 3.78 8.35 10.97
N THR A 286 3.90 9.38 11.83
CA THR A 286 5.08 10.25 11.91
C THR A 286 6.20 9.65 12.77
N ARG A 287 5.95 8.57 13.50
CA ARG A 287 6.96 7.85 14.30
C ARG A 287 6.89 6.36 14.02
N ALA A 288 7.94 5.82 13.40
CA ALA A 288 8.04 4.39 13.15
C ALA A 288 8.01 3.60 14.47
N ASN A 289 6.85 3.06 14.84
CA ASN A 289 6.72 2.05 15.89
C ASN A 289 7.14 0.72 15.28
N LEU A 290 8.45 0.51 15.17
CA LEU A 290 9.02 -0.78 14.79
C LEU A 290 8.93 -1.71 16.01
N ALA A 291 7.78 -2.33 16.24
CA ALA A 291 7.80 -3.60 16.94
C ALA A 291 8.38 -4.64 15.97
N PRO A 292 9.39 -5.44 16.37
CA PRO A 292 9.79 -6.57 15.57
C PRO A 292 8.60 -7.53 15.48
N THR A 293 8.11 -7.77 14.27
CA THR A 293 7.16 -8.85 14.00
C THR A 293 7.72 -10.12 14.63
N PRO A 294 6.96 -10.83 15.49
CA PRO A 294 7.34 -12.17 15.88
C PRO A 294 7.60 -12.98 14.60
N PRO A 295 8.70 -13.75 14.52
CA PRO A 295 8.93 -14.59 13.35
C PRO A 295 7.73 -15.52 13.16
N LEU A 296 7.24 -15.57 11.92
CA LEU A 296 6.18 -16.49 11.51
C LEU A 296 6.66 -17.92 11.80
N VAL A 297 6.09 -18.56 12.83
CA VAL A 297 6.32 -19.98 13.10
C VAL A 297 5.51 -20.77 12.07
N ILE A 298 6.10 -21.00 10.91
CA ILE A 298 5.56 -21.93 9.92
C ILE A 298 5.79 -23.34 10.49
N ALA A 299 4.72 -23.99 10.97
CA ALA A 299 4.79 -25.41 11.26
C ALA A 299 5.21 -26.16 9.98
N PRO A 300 6.19 -27.07 10.03
CA PRO A 300 6.57 -27.84 8.85
C PRO A 300 5.35 -28.65 8.35
N PRO A 301 5.20 -28.82 7.03
CA PRO A 301 4.10 -29.62 6.47
C PRO A 301 4.12 -31.03 7.08
N PRO A 302 2.95 -31.66 7.30
CA PRO A 302 2.91 -33.02 7.81
C PRO A 302 3.67 -33.96 6.86
N SER A 303 4.53 -34.80 7.43
CA SER A 303 5.28 -35.80 6.67
C SER A 303 4.34 -36.65 5.82
N PRO A 304 4.70 -36.99 4.57
CA PRO A 304 3.89 -37.88 3.76
C PRO A 304 3.69 -39.20 4.50
N ALA A 305 2.44 -39.64 4.59
CA ALA A 305 2.07 -40.92 5.18
C ALA A 305 2.85 -42.05 4.49
N SER A 306 3.43 -42.92 5.32
CA SER A 306 4.25 -44.08 4.92
C SER A 306 3.44 -45.15 4.20
#